data_AF-A0A554GMZ5-F1
#
_entry.id   AF-A0A554GMZ5-F1
#
_cell.length_a   1.000
_cell.length_b   1.000
_cell.length_c   1.000
_cell.angle_alpha   90.00
_cell.angle_beta   90.00
_cell.angle_gamma   90.00
#
_symmetry.space_group_name_H-M   'P 1'
#
loop_
_entity.id
_entity.type
_entity.pdbx_description
1 polymer ?
#
loop_
_entity_poly.entity_id
_entity_poly.type
_entity_poly.pdbx_seq_one_letter_code
_entity_poly.pdbx_strand_id
1 'polypeptide(L)'
;MRRATKRPGTHPTEITTSGPVRTCVGCGSRKAQAELTRFVVGPQGSVVADRRRRLPGRGAYLCGAGCLTAALKRKALGRAFRGKAGQVDPSQLGQAWE
;
A
#
# COMPACT_ATOMS: atom_id res chain seq x y z
N MET A 1 -8.67 -18.96 -19.78
CA MET A 1 -9.28 -18.16 -18.69
C MET A 1 -8.55 -18.48 -17.39
N ARG A 2 -7.48 -17.73 -17.04
CA ARG A 2 -6.58 -18.13 -15.95
C ARG A 2 -7.09 -17.59 -14.60
N ARG A 3 -7.68 -18.47 -13.78
CA ARG A 3 -8.02 -18.23 -12.38
C ARG A 3 -6.74 -17.84 -11.61
N ALA A 4 -6.76 -16.66 -10.99
CA ALA A 4 -5.70 -16.26 -10.07
C ALA A 4 -5.81 -17.10 -8.79
N THR A 5 -4.86 -18.01 -8.59
CA THR A 5 -4.72 -18.79 -7.36
C THR A 5 -4.39 -17.84 -6.21
N LYS A 6 -5.39 -17.56 -5.37
CA LYS A 6 -5.27 -16.80 -4.13
C LYS A 6 -4.33 -17.57 -3.20
N ARG A 7 -3.06 -17.16 -3.08
CA ARG A 7 -2.16 -17.72 -2.07
C ARG A 7 -2.72 -17.35 -0.69
N PRO A 8 -3.01 -18.32 0.21
CA PRO A 8 -3.39 -18.01 1.57
C PRO A 8 -2.13 -17.59 2.32
N GLY A 9 -2.00 -16.30 2.59
CA GLY A 9 -1.03 -15.82 3.57
C GLY A 9 -1.58 -16.09 4.96
N THR A 10 -1.16 -17.19 5.57
CA THR A 10 -1.41 -17.49 6.98
C THR A 10 -0.55 -16.55 7.82
N HIS A 11 -1.14 -15.51 8.40
CA HIS A 11 -0.52 -14.77 9.48
C HIS A 11 -1.42 -14.92 10.70
N PRO A 12 -0.89 -15.40 11.84
CA PRO A 12 -1.67 -15.60 13.04
C PRO A 12 -2.28 -14.27 13.48
N THR A 13 -3.56 -14.34 13.78
CA THR A 13 -4.42 -13.25 14.20
C THR A 13 -4.20 -12.99 15.69
N GLU A 14 -3.15 -12.25 16.03
CA GLU A 14 -3.03 -11.63 17.36
C GLU A 14 -3.00 -10.12 17.19
N ILE A 15 -4.19 -9.53 17.14
CA ILE A 15 -4.41 -8.10 17.01
C ILE A 15 -4.41 -7.50 18.42
N THR A 16 -3.23 -7.30 19.00
CA THR A 16 -3.05 -6.50 20.22
C THR A 16 -2.21 -5.27 19.91
N THR A 17 -2.55 -4.55 18.84
CA THR A 17 -2.07 -3.18 18.63
C THR A 17 -3.29 -2.27 18.57
N SER A 18 -3.56 -1.58 19.68
CA SER A 18 -4.64 -0.59 19.81
C SER A 18 -4.49 0.50 18.74
N GLY A 19 -5.18 0.34 17.61
CA GLY A 19 -5.10 1.31 16.52
C GLY A 19 -5.97 0.94 15.33
N PRO A 20 -6.13 1.87 14.36
CA PRO A 20 -6.99 1.65 13.22
C PRO A 20 -6.51 0.46 12.37
N VAL A 21 -7.44 -0.33 11.86
CA VAL A 21 -7.17 -1.37 10.87
C VAL A 21 -7.32 -0.80 9.47
N ARG A 22 -6.37 -1.09 8.56
CA ARG A 22 -6.41 -0.66 7.16
C ARG A 22 -6.26 -1.84 6.21
N THR A 23 -6.73 -1.65 4.98
CA THR A 23 -6.61 -2.65 3.92
C THR A 23 -5.37 -2.38 3.07
N CYS A 24 -4.53 -3.38 2.91
CA CYS A 24 -3.40 -3.32 2.00
C CYS A 24 -3.90 -3.29 0.53
N VAL A 25 -3.50 -2.27 -0.22
CA VAL A 25 -3.87 -2.12 -1.65
C VAL A 25 -3.03 -3.01 -2.57
N GLY A 26 -2.15 -3.85 -2.04
CA GLY A 26 -1.38 -4.87 -2.77
C GLY A 26 -2.02 -6.26 -2.68
N CYS A 27 -2.25 -6.75 -1.46
CA CYS A 27 -2.83 -8.09 -1.23
C CYS A 27 -4.32 -8.10 -0.89
N GLY A 28 -4.89 -6.98 -0.45
CA GLY A 28 -6.29 -6.89 -0.03
C GLY A 28 -6.56 -7.33 1.42
N SER A 29 -5.55 -7.80 2.16
CA SER A 29 -5.69 -8.16 3.57
C SER A 29 -5.84 -6.93 4.46
N ARG A 30 -6.58 -7.08 5.56
CA ARG A 30 -6.69 -6.10 6.63
C ARG A 30 -5.58 -6.34 7.65
N LYS A 31 -4.88 -5.28 8.08
CA LYS A 31 -3.81 -5.31 9.09
C LYS A 31 -3.86 -4.06 9.97
N ALA A 32 -3.21 -4.09 11.13
CA ALA A 32 -3.08 -2.88 11.94
C ALA A 32 -2.35 -1.80 11.13
N GLN A 33 -2.75 -0.54 11.27
CA GLN A 33 -2.13 0.57 10.54
C GLN A 33 -0.62 0.69 10.86
N ALA A 34 -0.18 0.21 12.03
CA ALA A 34 1.22 0.15 12.43
C ALA A 34 2.06 -0.81 11.56
N GLU A 35 1.44 -1.87 11.02
CA GLU A 35 2.11 -2.86 10.16
C GLU A 35 2.14 -2.45 8.68
N LEU A 36 1.64 -1.26 8.35
CA LEU A 36 1.42 -0.83 6.97
C LEU A 36 2.13 0.48 6.69
N THR A 37 2.84 0.53 5.57
CA THR A 37 3.42 1.78 5.06
C THR A 37 2.36 2.56 4.31
N ARG A 38 2.15 3.83 4.71
CA ARG A 38 1.26 4.76 4.01
C ARG A 38 1.98 5.40 2.84
N PHE A 39 1.27 5.55 1.73
CA PHE A 39 1.69 6.27 0.54
C PHE A 39 0.66 7.35 0.20
N VAL A 40 1.11 8.50 -0.29
CA VAL A 40 0.26 9.62 -0.70
C VAL A 40 0.69 10.13 -2.07
N VAL A 41 -0.18 10.92 -2.70
CA VAL A 41 0.19 11.73 -3.87
C VAL A 41 0.75 13.05 -3.36
N GLY A 42 2.00 13.33 -3.68
CA GLY A 42 2.66 14.60 -3.37
C GLY A 42 2.16 15.74 -4.27
N PRO A 43 2.57 16.99 -3.99
CA PRO A 43 2.13 18.18 -4.75
C PRO A 43 2.41 18.08 -6.25
N GLN A 44 3.47 17.38 -6.64
CA GLN A 44 3.91 17.18 -8.02
C GLN A 44 3.19 16.02 -8.72
N GLY A 45 2.19 15.41 -8.06
CA GLY A 45 1.46 14.25 -8.60
C GLY A 45 2.20 12.92 -8.47
N SER A 46 3.42 12.91 -7.94
CA SER A 46 4.20 11.69 -7.68
C SER A 46 3.70 10.97 -6.42
N VAL A 47 3.80 9.65 -6.40
CA VAL A 47 3.49 8.87 -5.19
C VAL A 47 4.72 8.85 -4.30
N VAL A 48 4.53 9.15 -3.01
CA VAL A 48 5.60 9.19 -2.00
C VAL A 48 5.22 8.40 -0.76
N ALA A 49 6.22 7.86 -0.05
CA ALA A 49 6.02 7.19 1.23
C ALA A 49 5.80 8.22 2.34
N ASP A 50 4.77 8.03 3.15
CA ASP A 50 4.43 8.86 4.32
C ASP A 50 4.53 8.02 5.60
N ARG A 51 5.77 7.66 5.97
CA ARG A 51 6.06 6.85 7.15
C ARG A 51 5.55 7.50 8.45
N ARG A 52 5.63 8.84 8.54
CA ARG A 52 5.18 9.61 9.70
C ARG A 52 3.68 9.89 9.73
N ARG A 53 2.95 9.60 8.64
CA ARG A 53 1.51 9.82 8.50
C ARG A 53 1.10 11.29 8.66
N ARG A 54 1.94 12.21 8.17
CA ARG A 54 1.75 13.67 8.33
C ARG A 54 1.40 14.38 7.03
N LEU A 55 1.53 13.71 5.89
CA LEU A 55 1.27 14.33 4.61
C LEU A 55 -0.24 14.41 4.33
N PRO A 56 -0.73 15.54 3.80
CA PRO A 56 -2.15 15.71 3.52
C PRO A 56 -2.63 14.80 2.38
N GLY A 57 -3.94 14.68 2.23
CA GLY A 57 -4.57 14.02 1.09
C GLY A 57 -4.88 12.53 1.28
N ARG A 58 -5.29 11.89 0.18
CA ARG A 58 -5.73 10.48 0.20
C ARG A 58 -4.52 9.56 0.33
N GLY A 59 -4.55 8.68 1.33
CA GLY A 59 -3.52 7.67 1.54
C GLY A 59 -3.90 6.29 0.99
N ALA A 60 -2.90 5.55 0.53
CA ALA A 60 -2.94 4.12 0.24
C ALA A 60 -1.98 3.38 1.16
N TYR A 61 -2.26 2.12 1.48
CA TYR A 61 -1.47 1.34 2.45
C TYR A 61 -0.91 0.08 1.81
N LEU A 62 0.36 -0.24 2.08
CA LEU A 62 1.02 -1.45 1.60
C LEU A 62 1.77 -2.16 2.72
N CYS A 63 1.80 -3.49 2.61
CA CYS A 63 2.32 -4.38 3.63
C CYS A 63 3.82 -4.70 3.51
N GLY A 64 4.48 -4.25 2.43
CA GLY A 64 5.83 -4.66 2.07
C GLY A 64 6.12 -4.49 0.58
N ALA A 65 7.37 -4.68 0.18
CA ALA A 65 7.83 -4.55 -1.22
C ALA A 65 7.09 -5.51 -2.17
N GLY A 66 6.82 -6.76 -1.75
CA GLY A 66 6.02 -7.69 -2.56
C GLY A 66 4.59 -7.19 -2.82
N CYS A 67 4.00 -6.51 -1.82
CA CYS A 67 2.69 -5.86 -1.94
C CYS A 67 2.75 -4.66 -2.91
N LEU A 68 3.87 -3.92 -2.98
CA LEU A 68 4.09 -2.86 -3.97
C LEU A 68 4.12 -3.40 -5.39
N THR A 69 4.91 -4.45 -5.65
CA THR A 69 4.98 -5.08 -6.98
C THR A 69 3.61 -5.55 -7.44
N ALA A 70 2.84 -6.20 -6.55
CA ALA A 70 1.47 -6.59 -6.84
C ALA A 70 0.56 -5.38 -7.15
N ALA A 71 0.68 -4.30 -6.36
CA ALA A 71 -0.10 -3.09 -6.55
C ALA A 71 0.21 -2.37 -7.87
N LEU A 72 1.47 -2.33 -8.28
CA LEU A 72 1.90 -1.78 -9.57
C LEU A 72 1.36 -2.61 -10.73
N LYS A 73 1.58 -3.93 -10.72
CA LYS A 73 1.11 -4.85 -11.76
C LYS A 73 -0.39 -4.77 -12.00
N ARG A 74 -1.17 -4.57 -10.92
CA ARG A 74 -2.64 -4.47 -10.98
C ARG A 74 -3.17 -3.05 -11.10
N LYS A 75 -2.32 -2.02 -11.26
CA LYS A 75 -2.72 -0.60 -11.26
C LYS A 75 -3.57 -0.21 -10.04
N ALA A 76 -3.27 -0.79 -8.86
CA ALA A 76 -4.03 -0.53 -7.64
C ALA A 76 -3.78 0.86 -7.06
N LEU A 77 -2.56 1.40 -7.20
CA LEU A 77 -2.25 2.75 -6.71
C LEU A 77 -3.06 3.81 -7.46
N GLY A 78 -3.15 3.72 -8.80
CA GLY A 78 -4.01 4.60 -9.59
C GLY A 78 -5.47 4.57 -9.13
N ARG A 79 -6.03 3.38 -8.86
CA ARG A 79 -7.40 3.23 -8.31
C ARG A 79 -7.52 3.79 -6.90
N ALA A 80 -6.55 3.51 -6.02
CA ALA A 80 -6.53 4.00 -4.65
C ALA A 80 -6.50 5.54 -4.60
N PHE A 81 -5.79 6.17 -5.53
CA PHE A 81 -5.70 7.63 -5.62
C PHE A 81 -6.72 8.28 -6.57
N ARG A 82 -7.72 7.54 -7.09
CA ARG A 82 -8.72 8.04 -8.07
C ARG A 82 -8.08 8.73 -9.28
N GLY A 83 -7.01 8.15 -9.82
CA GLY A 83 -6.31 8.71 -10.98
C GLY A 83 -5.45 9.93 -10.69
N LYS A 84 -5.39 10.42 -9.44
CA LYS A 84 -4.52 11.55 -9.06
C LYS A 84 -3.04 11.20 -9.00
N ALA A 85 -2.70 9.91 -8.95
CA ALA A 85 -1.32 9.48 -9.05
C ALA A 85 -0.86 9.62 -10.50
N GLY A 86 0.05 10.55 -10.73
CA GLY A 86 0.79 10.70 -11.98
C GLY A 86 1.85 9.61 -12.09
N GLN A 87 3.11 10.00 -12.26
CA GLN A 87 4.20 9.03 -12.38
C GLN A 87 4.42 8.28 -11.06
N VAL A 88 4.33 6.95 -11.12
CA VAL A 88 4.65 6.06 -10.03
C VAL A 88 6.01 5.44 -10.31
N ASP A 89 7.04 5.90 -9.61
CA ASP A 89 8.40 5.35 -9.70
C ASP A 89 8.55 4.17 -8.72
N PRO A 90 8.67 2.91 -9.21
CA PRO A 90 8.83 1.75 -8.35
C PRO A 90 10.08 1.78 -7.47
N SER A 91 11.18 2.37 -7.97
CA SER A 91 12.47 2.40 -7.26
C SER A 91 12.39 3.28 -6.03
N GLN A 92 11.80 4.47 -6.17
CA GLN A 92 11.57 5.40 -5.06
C GLN A 92 10.59 4.83 -4.00
N LEU A 93 9.57 4.09 -4.45
CA LEU A 93 8.60 3.48 -3.54
C LEU A 93 9.16 2.23 -2.82
N GLY A 94 10.08 1.50 -3.45
CA GLY A 94 10.70 0.30 -2.89
C GLY A 94 11.53 0.58 -1.65
N GLN A 95 12.23 1.72 -1.63
CA GLN A 95 13.01 2.22 -0.49
C GLN A 95 12.18 2.46 0.76
N ALA A 96 10.84 2.38 0.69
CA ALA A 96 9.99 2.57 1.85
C ALA A 96 10.09 1.43 2.90
N TRP A 97 10.72 0.31 2.56
CA TRP A 97 10.96 -0.85 3.44
C TRP A 97 12.45 -1.18 3.64
N GLU A 98 13.35 -0.33 3.13
CA GLU A 98 14.75 -0.27 3.53
C GLU A 98 14.88 0.60 4.79
#